data_AF-A0A7Y4TW85-F1
#
_entry.id   AF-A0A7Y4TW85-F1
#
_cell.length_a   1.000
_cell.length_b   1.000
_cell.length_c   1.000
_cell.angle_alpha   90.00
_cell.angle_beta   90.00
_cell.angle_gamma   90.00
#
_symmetry.space_group_name_H-M   'P 1'
#
loop_
_entity.id
_entity.type
_entity.pdbx_description
1 polymer ?
#
loop_
_entity_poly.entity_id
_entity_poly.type
_entity_poly.pdbx_seq_one_letter_code
_entity_poly.pdbx_strand_id
1 'polypeptide(L)'
;MYNVDVENKTITNSKTNESVVFGSKEGFKILSDLWLMSGWDAKYVYSFAWLGRPVIQLPDDMVRIQEVIFDLKPDVILETGIAHGGSLIYYASLCKLIGKGRVIGVDIEIRPHNRKATEEHFLYKDYITMIEGSSVDPSIVKQVKDLVKPGETVLVLLDSNHFKDHVLKELEAYSPLVSVGSYIIATDGIMKMVTGLDRTTPEFAWNNPKDAALEFVAKNTDFVIEPPKFPFSESVVDEMVTYWQGGYIKRIK
;
A
#
# COMPACT_ATOMS: atom_id res chain seq x y z
N MET A 1 9.34 -6.90 25.07
CA MET A 1 8.20 -6.65 25.97
C MET A 1 8.43 -5.27 26.54
N TYR A 2 7.45 -4.38 26.43
CA TYR A 2 7.52 -3.01 26.91
C TYR A 2 6.51 -2.83 28.04
N ASN A 3 6.85 -2.06 29.05
CA ASN A 3 5.92 -1.59 30.07
C ASN A 3 5.59 -0.12 29.79
N VAL A 4 4.31 0.19 29.64
CA VAL A 4 3.81 1.54 29.32
C VAL A 4 3.19 2.12 30.58
N ASP A 5 3.82 3.15 31.13
CA ASP A 5 3.34 3.91 32.28
C ASP A 5 2.84 5.27 31.80
N VAL A 6 1.52 5.37 31.66
CA VAL A 6 0.85 6.59 31.15
C VAL A 6 0.86 7.71 32.20
N GLU A 7 0.84 7.37 33.49
CA GLU A 7 0.85 8.35 34.59
C GLU A 7 2.20 9.07 34.63
N ASN A 8 3.29 8.30 34.56
CA ASN A 8 4.64 8.85 34.55
C ASN A 8 5.13 9.22 33.14
N LYS A 9 4.32 8.98 32.10
CA LYS A 9 4.66 9.26 30.68
C LYS A 9 5.97 8.60 30.26
N THR A 10 6.16 7.33 30.62
CA THR A 10 7.34 6.56 30.26
C THR A 10 6.98 5.24 29.59
N ILE A 11 7.87 4.78 28.72
CA ILE A 11 7.83 3.44 28.12
C ILE A 11 9.16 2.78 28.43
N THR A 12 9.13 1.63 29.09
CA THR A 12 10.35 0.93 29.52
C THR A 12 10.48 -0.42 28.83
N ASN A 13 11.62 -0.68 28.21
CA ASN A 13 11.92 -1.98 27.62
C ASN A 13 12.23 -2.98 28.75
N SER A 14 11.42 -4.03 28.90
CA SER A 14 11.58 -5.00 29.98
C SER A 14 12.86 -5.85 29.89
N LYS A 15 13.55 -5.86 28.74
CA LYS A 15 14.80 -6.61 28.56
C LYS A 15 16.03 -5.76 28.88
N THR A 16 16.05 -4.50 28.46
CA THR A 16 17.22 -3.61 28.64
C THR A 16 17.08 -2.68 29.83
N ASN A 17 15.87 -2.55 30.39
CA ASN A 17 15.50 -1.58 31.42
C ASN A 17 15.73 -0.11 31.02
N GLU A 18 15.84 0.14 29.70
CA GLU A 18 15.91 1.49 29.14
C GLU A 18 14.50 2.08 29.03
N SER A 19 14.38 3.36 29.38
CA SER A 19 13.12 4.09 29.32
C SER A 19 13.19 5.23 28.31
N VAL A 20 12.10 5.44 27.58
CA VAL A 20 11.89 6.59 26.71
C VAL A 20 10.67 7.39 27.15
N VAL A 21 10.65 8.67 26.80
CA VAL A 21 9.51 9.56 27.09
C VAL A 21 8.34 9.18 26.20
N PHE A 22 7.13 9.05 26.76
CA PHE A 22 5.92 8.61 26.05
C PHE A 22 5.62 9.43 24.79
N GLY A 23 5.74 10.75 24.87
CA GLY A 23 5.49 11.67 23.74
C GLY A 23 6.71 11.98 22.88
N SER A 24 7.85 11.31 23.09
CA SER A 24 9.01 11.43 22.20
C SER A 24 8.75 10.73 20.87
N LYS A 25 9.57 11.03 19.85
CA LYS A 25 9.55 10.32 18.56
C LYS A 25 9.70 8.81 18.77
N GLU A 26 10.65 8.41 19.60
CA GLU A 26 10.94 7.01 19.91
C GLU A 26 9.78 6.35 20.67
N GLY A 27 9.22 7.06 21.65
CA GLY A 27 8.07 6.58 22.42
C GLY A 27 6.83 6.36 21.55
N PHE A 28 6.50 7.33 20.70
CA PHE A 28 5.41 7.22 19.75
C PHE A 28 5.63 6.04 18.80
N LYS A 29 6.84 5.91 18.23
CA LYS A 29 7.18 4.80 17.34
C LYS A 29 6.96 3.44 17.98
N ILE A 30 7.41 3.24 19.23
CA ILE A 30 7.22 1.97 19.94
C ILE A 30 5.73 1.65 20.08
N LEU A 31 4.92 2.64 20.50
CA LEU A 31 3.48 2.45 20.67
C LEU A 31 2.78 2.18 19.34
N SER A 32 3.15 2.89 18.28
CA SER A 32 2.62 2.68 16.94
C SER A 32 2.96 1.30 16.40
N ASP A 33 4.21 0.83 16.52
CA ASP A 33 4.61 -0.50 16.09
C ASP A 33 3.81 -1.59 16.85
N LEU A 34 3.64 -1.44 18.16
CA LEU A 34 2.80 -2.34 18.97
C LEU A 34 1.33 -2.30 18.55
N TRP A 35 0.80 -1.12 18.23
CA TRP A 35 -0.58 -0.95 17.76
C TRP A 35 -0.78 -1.60 16.39
N LEU A 36 0.15 -1.44 15.45
CA LEU A 36 0.12 -2.12 14.14
C LEU A 36 0.12 -3.65 14.31
N MET A 37 1.00 -4.16 15.17
CA MET A 37 1.05 -5.60 15.49
C MET A 37 -0.26 -6.11 16.10
N SER A 38 -0.80 -5.40 17.10
CA SER A 38 -2.08 -5.75 17.71
C SER A 38 -3.24 -5.64 16.72
N GLY A 39 -3.21 -4.63 15.84
CA GLY A 39 -4.22 -4.39 14.82
C GLY A 39 -4.24 -5.49 13.76
N TRP A 40 -3.07 -6.04 13.41
CA TRP A 40 -2.96 -7.20 12.54
C TRP A 40 -3.72 -8.41 13.07
N ASP A 41 -3.44 -8.81 14.31
CA ASP A 41 -4.09 -9.96 14.95
C ASP A 41 -5.59 -9.74 15.10
N ALA A 42 -5.98 -8.54 15.53
CA ALA A 42 -7.37 -8.14 15.70
C ALA A 42 -8.15 -7.93 14.38
N LYS A 43 -7.51 -8.06 13.21
CA LYS A 43 -8.12 -7.73 11.90
C LYS A 43 -8.65 -6.30 11.82
N TYR A 44 -7.98 -5.33 12.43
CA TYR A 44 -8.48 -3.96 12.52
C TYR A 44 -8.87 -3.36 11.15
N VAL A 45 -7.99 -3.52 10.15
CA VAL A 45 -8.22 -3.02 8.78
C VAL A 45 -9.40 -3.66 8.04
N TYR A 46 -9.93 -4.80 8.52
CA TYR A 46 -11.10 -5.46 7.91
C TYR A 46 -12.43 -4.81 8.30
N SER A 47 -12.42 -3.78 9.16
CA SER A 47 -13.61 -3.11 9.67
C SER A 47 -13.94 -1.81 8.94
N PHE A 48 -13.21 -1.46 7.87
CA PHE A 48 -13.41 -0.23 7.12
C PHE A 48 -14.13 -0.43 5.79
N ALA A 49 -14.90 0.60 5.42
CA ALA A 49 -15.51 0.71 4.12
C ALA A 49 -15.32 2.14 3.59
N TRP A 50 -15.10 2.27 2.28
CA TRP A 50 -15.11 3.54 1.58
C TRP A 50 -16.33 3.61 0.66
N LEU A 51 -17.16 4.64 0.88
CA LEU A 51 -18.39 4.86 0.11
C LEU A 51 -19.27 3.59 -0.03
N GLY A 52 -19.33 2.79 1.03
CA GLY A 52 -20.16 1.57 1.09
C GLY A 52 -19.49 0.30 0.57
N ARG A 53 -18.22 0.32 0.16
CA ARG A 53 -17.45 -0.87 -0.23
C ARG A 53 -16.33 -1.18 0.77
N PRO A 54 -16.17 -2.44 1.23
CA PRO A 54 -15.07 -2.82 2.13
C PRO A 54 -13.71 -2.45 1.54
N VAL A 55 -12.87 -1.78 2.32
CA VAL A 55 -11.52 -1.37 1.97
C VAL A 55 -10.58 -1.86 3.06
N ILE A 56 -9.78 -2.89 2.75
CA ILE A 56 -8.94 -3.58 3.72
C ILE A 56 -7.56 -2.93 3.73
N GLN A 57 -7.52 -1.65 4.09
CA GLN A 57 -6.30 -0.85 4.12
C GLN A 57 -6.24 -0.06 5.42
N LEU A 58 -5.02 0.24 5.89
CA LEU A 58 -4.83 1.08 7.07
C LEU A 58 -5.28 2.52 6.73
N PRO A 59 -6.10 3.19 7.58
CA PRO A 59 -6.52 4.56 7.31
C PRO A 59 -5.35 5.54 7.12
N ASP A 60 -4.26 5.38 7.86
CA ASP A 60 -3.02 6.16 7.68
C ASP A 60 -2.44 5.98 6.26
N ASP A 61 -2.37 4.74 5.75
CA ASP A 61 -1.91 4.47 4.39
C ASP A 61 -2.84 5.07 3.34
N MET A 62 -4.16 5.01 3.57
CA MET A 62 -5.14 5.64 2.70
C MET A 62 -4.90 7.16 2.62
N VAL A 63 -4.76 7.85 3.76
CA VAL A 63 -4.48 9.29 3.74
C VAL A 63 -3.12 9.60 3.07
N ARG A 64 -2.08 8.79 3.32
CA ARG A 64 -0.76 8.99 2.69
C ARG A 64 -0.79 8.78 1.18
N ILE A 65 -1.50 7.76 0.69
CA ILE A 65 -1.62 7.57 -0.77
C ILE A 65 -2.47 8.67 -1.40
N GLN A 66 -3.47 9.22 -0.69
CA GLN A 66 -4.20 10.39 -1.18
C GLN A 66 -3.29 11.59 -1.38
N GLU A 67 -2.37 11.88 -0.45
CA GLU A 67 -1.40 12.96 -0.61
C GLU A 67 -0.53 12.76 -1.86
N VAL A 68 -0.06 11.53 -2.09
CA VAL A 68 0.69 11.16 -3.30
C VAL A 68 -0.16 11.35 -4.57
N ILE A 69 -1.40 10.85 -4.58
CA ILE A 69 -2.31 10.99 -5.72
C ILE A 69 -2.59 12.47 -6.00
N PHE A 70 -2.77 13.29 -4.95
CA PHE A 70 -3.04 14.71 -5.11
C PHE A 70 -1.83 15.50 -5.62
N ASP A 71 -0.62 15.15 -5.20
CA ASP A 71 0.61 15.75 -5.71
C ASP A 71 0.81 15.40 -7.19
N LEU A 72 0.80 14.09 -7.50
CA LEU A 72 1.07 13.54 -8.83
C LEU A 72 -0.04 13.83 -9.85
N LYS A 73 -1.30 13.83 -9.43
CA LYS A 73 -2.50 13.91 -10.29
C LYS A 73 -2.40 12.92 -11.47
N PRO A 74 -2.25 11.61 -11.19
CA PRO A 74 -1.98 10.61 -12.21
C PRO A 74 -3.14 10.54 -13.23
N ASP A 75 -2.80 10.24 -14.47
CA ASP A 75 -3.76 9.91 -15.53
C ASP A 75 -4.29 8.48 -15.36
N VAL A 76 -3.45 7.59 -14.82
CA VAL A 76 -3.78 6.18 -14.56
C VAL A 76 -3.28 5.78 -13.17
N ILE A 77 -4.17 5.18 -12.39
CA ILE A 77 -3.84 4.44 -11.17
C ILE A 77 -4.07 2.95 -11.49
N LEU A 78 -3.03 2.14 -11.46
CA LEU A 78 -3.11 0.70 -11.61
C LEU A 78 -3.04 0.05 -10.23
N GLU A 79 -3.94 -0.88 -9.94
CA GLU A 79 -3.91 -1.71 -8.75
C GLU A 79 -4.01 -3.19 -9.14
N THR A 80 -3.18 -4.03 -8.53
CA THR A 80 -3.33 -5.49 -8.58
C THR A 80 -3.83 -6.00 -7.25
N GLY A 81 -4.79 -6.94 -7.25
CA GLY A 81 -5.53 -7.38 -6.07
C GLY A 81 -6.73 -6.49 -5.79
N ILE A 82 -7.90 -6.83 -6.34
CA ILE A 82 -9.14 -6.05 -6.18
C ILE A 82 -9.87 -6.45 -4.90
N ALA A 83 -9.89 -7.75 -4.57
CA ALA A 83 -10.64 -8.31 -3.45
C ALA A 83 -12.12 -7.87 -3.42
N HIS A 84 -12.47 -6.89 -2.58
CA HIS A 84 -13.82 -6.34 -2.45
C HIS A 84 -14.08 -5.09 -3.31
N GLY A 85 -13.05 -4.52 -3.93
CA GLY A 85 -13.11 -3.34 -4.80
C GLY A 85 -13.13 -2.00 -4.08
N GLY A 86 -13.03 -1.95 -2.75
CA GLY A 86 -13.11 -0.69 -2.00
C GLY A 86 -11.95 0.27 -2.27
N SER A 87 -10.75 -0.24 -2.49
CA SER A 87 -9.56 0.51 -2.93
C SER A 87 -9.77 1.12 -4.33
N LEU A 88 -10.34 0.36 -5.28
CA LEU A 88 -10.71 0.92 -6.59
C LEU A 88 -11.72 2.07 -6.47
N ILE A 89 -12.76 1.89 -5.63
CA ILE A 89 -13.73 2.97 -5.35
C ILE A 89 -13.05 4.17 -4.69
N TYR A 90 -12.11 3.92 -3.79
CA TYR A 90 -11.33 4.94 -3.12
C TYR A 90 -10.55 5.79 -4.12
N TYR A 91 -9.70 5.17 -4.94
CA TYR A 91 -8.92 5.88 -5.95
C TYR A 91 -9.79 6.58 -6.99
N ALA A 92 -10.87 5.93 -7.45
CA ALA A 92 -11.82 6.54 -8.38
C ALA A 92 -12.49 7.80 -7.79
N SER A 93 -12.77 7.80 -6.49
CA SER A 93 -13.36 8.97 -5.83
C SER A 93 -12.37 10.15 -5.77
N LEU A 94 -11.08 9.88 -5.58
CA LEU A 94 -10.02 10.88 -5.65
C LEU A 94 -9.85 11.43 -7.06
N CYS A 95 -9.83 10.55 -8.08
CA CYS A 95 -9.82 10.97 -9.48
C CYS A 95 -10.99 11.91 -9.81
N LYS A 96 -12.20 11.56 -9.35
CA LYS A 96 -13.39 12.39 -9.51
C LYS A 96 -13.26 13.75 -8.84
N LEU A 97 -12.73 13.80 -7.61
CA LEU A 97 -12.53 15.07 -6.87
C LEU A 97 -11.49 15.97 -7.54
N ILE A 98 -10.41 15.37 -8.06
CA ILE A 98 -9.36 16.09 -8.78
C ILE A 98 -9.83 16.53 -10.18
N GLY A 99 -10.82 15.83 -10.75
CA GLY A 99 -11.28 16.02 -12.12
C GLY A 99 -10.35 15.42 -13.18
N LYS A 100 -9.48 14.48 -12.76
CA LYS A 100 -8.46 13.84 -13.61
C LYS A 100 -8.20 12.41 -13.11
N GLY A 101 -7.90 11.51 -14.05
CA GLY A 101 -7.41 10.17 -13.76
C GLY A 101 -8.48 9.09 -13.86
N ARG A 102 -8.02 7.84 -13.98
CA ARG A 102 -8.86 6.63 -13.96
C ARG A 102 -8.10 5.49 -13.28
N VAL A 103 -8.83 4.46 -12.88
CA VAL A 103 -8.34 3.30 -12.16
C VAL A 103 -8.45 2.06 -13.04
N ILE A 104 -7.38 1.27 -13.09
CA ILE A 104 -7.36 -0.07 -13.69
C ILE A 104 -7.11 -1.04 -12.55
N GLY A 105 -8.05 -1.94 -12.29
CA GLY A 105 -7.90 -3.03 -11.32
C GLY A 105 -7.62 -4.35 -12.03
N VAL A 106 -6.70 -5.15 -11.48
CA VAL A 106 -6.41 -6.52 -11.95
C VAL A 106 -6.57 -7.48 -10.78
N ASP A 107 -7.32 -8.57 -10.96
CA ASP A 107 -7.40 -9.65 -9.96
C ASP A 107 -7.42 -11.00 -10.65
N ILE A 108 -6.79 -12.01 -10.03
CA ILE A 108 -6.83 -13.38 -10.54
C ILE A 108 -8.26 -13.94 -10.59
N GLU A 109 -9.13 -13.49 -9.69
CA GLU A 109 -10.54 -13.84 -9.65
C GLU A 109 -11.38 -12.69 -9.06
N ILE A 110 -12.19 -12.03 -9.90
CA ILE A 110 -13.13 -11.02 -9.42
C ILE A 110 -14.45 -11.71 -9.04
N ARG A 111 -14.53 -12.13 -7.79
CA ARG A 111 -15.69 -12.87 -7.24
C ARG A 111 -17.02 -12.23 -7.68
N PRO A 112 -18.01 -13.00 -8.18
CA PRO A 112 -19.20 -12.43 -8.85
C PRO A 112 -19.96 -11.38 -8.05
N HIS A 113 -20.08 -11.54 -6.73
CA HIS A 113 -20.76 -10.57 -5.86
C HIS A 113 -19.96 -9.26 -5.69
N ASN A 114 -18.63 -9.34 -5.65
CA ASN A 114 -17.76 -8.16 -5.58
C ASN A 114 -17.69 -7.44 -6.94
N ARG A 115 -17.63 -8.21 -8.04
CA ARG A 115 -17.75 -7.67 -9.40
C ARG A 115 -19.04 -6.86 -9.54
N LYS A 116 -20.18 -7.49 -9.29
CA LYS A 116 -21.50 -6.85 -9.39
C LYS A 116 -21.58 -5.58 -8.54
N ALA A 117 -21.19 -5.66 -7.27
CA ALA A 117 -21.25 -4.50 -6.38
C ALA A 117 -20.30 -3.35 -6.78
N THR A 118 -19.18 -3.66 -7.43
CA THR A 118 -18.27 -2.65 -7.97
C THR A 118 -18.86 -2.04 -9.23
N GLU A 119 -19.38 -2.85 -10.16
CA GLU A 119 -19.99 -2.42 -11.42
C GLU A 119 -21.25 -1.55 -11.22
N GLU A 120 -22.04 -1.84 -10.17
CA GLU A 120 -23.22 -1.06 -9.79
C GLU A 120 -22.87 0.26 -9.08
N HIS A 121 -21.61 0.47 -8.65
CA HIS A 121 -21.21 1.68 -7.96
C HIS A 121 -21.18 2.89 -8.91
N PHE A 122 -21.62 4.06 -8.43
CA PHE A 122 -21.77 5.28 -9.25
C PHE A 122 -20.46 5.83 -9.83
N LEU A 123 -19.30 5.32 -9.40
CA LEU A 123 -17.97 5.68 -9.91
C LEU A 123 -17.47 4.74 -10.99
N TYR A 124 -18.06 3.56 -11.15
CA TYR A 124 -17.49 2.51 -12.00
C TYR A 124 -17.40 2.94 -13.46
N LYS A 125 -18.54 3.33 -14.04
CA LYS A 125 -18.67 3.62 -15.47
C LYS A 125 -17.66 4.64 -16.00
N ASP A 126 -17.35 5.65 -15.19
CA ASP A 126 -16.55 6.80 -15.62
C ASP A 126 -15.06 6.66 -15.23
N TYR A 127 -14.75 5.88 -14.20
CA TYR A 127 -13.41 5.90 -13.60
C TYR A 127 -12.73 4.54 -13.47
N ILE A 128 -13.43 3.40 -13.60
CA ILE A 128 -12.86 2.09 -13.25
C ILE A 128 -12.94 1.13 -14.44
N THR A 129 -11.83 0.45 -14.72
CA THR A 129 -11.78 -0.74 -15.58
C THR A 129 -11.26 -1.91 -14.77
N MET A 130 -11.95 -3.05 -14.81
CA MET A 130 -11.53 -4.28 -14.13
C MET A 130 -11.11 -5.34 -15.13
N ILE A 131 -9.95 -5.96 -14.91
CA ILE A 131 -9.42 -7.06 -15.70
C ILE A 131 -9.30 -8.28 -14.79
N GLU A 132 -9.82 -9.42 -15.24
CA GLU A 132 -9.73 -10.68 -14.53
C GLU A 132 -8.64 -11.56 -15.13
N GLY A 133 -7.70 -11.98 -14.30
CA GLY A 133 -6.54 -12.79 -14.65
C GLY A 133 -5.34 -12.50 -13.75
N SER A 134 -4.33 -13.38 -13.81
CA SER A 134 -3.11 -13.20 -13.01
C SER A 134 -2.35 -11.94 -13.43
N SER A 135 -1.96 -11.11 -12.46
CA SER A 135 -1.21 -9.87 -12.69
C SER A 135 0.20 -10.09 -13.26
N VAL A 136 0.70 -11.32 -13.23
CA VAL A 136 2.00 -11.69 -13.82
C VAL A 136 1.85 -12.46 -15.14
N ASP A 137 0.62 -12.69 -15.61
CA ASP A 137 0.38 -13.30 -16.92
C ASP A 137 0.70 -12.29 -18.04
N PRO A 138 1.57 -12.62 -19.02
CA PRO A 138 1.93 -11.70 -20.09
C PRO A 138 0.74 -11.15 -20.89
N SER A 139 -0.33 -11.93 -21.05
CA SER A 139 -1.54 -11.48 -21.75
C SER A 139 -2.32 -10.44 -20.96
N ILE A 140 -2.37 -10.56 -19.62
CA ILE A 140 -3.01 -9.60 -18.72
C ILE A 140 -2.15 -8.33 -18.62
N VAL A 141 -0.84 -8.47 -18.46
CA VAL A 141 0.11 -7.35 -18.50
C VAL A 141 -0.02 -6.58 -19.82
N LYS A 142 -0.18 -7.28 -20.94
CA LYS A 142 -0.42 -6.64 -22.25
C LYS A 142 -1.74 -5.87 -22.26
N GLN A 143 -2.83 -6.44 -21.78
CA GLN A 143 -4.13 -5.73 -21.70
C GLN A 143 -4.03 -4.44 -20.89
N VAL A 144 -3.35 -4.48 -19.73
CA VAL A 144 -3.09 -3.28 -18.93
C VAL A 144 -2.27 -2.25 -19.72
N LYS A 145 -1.19 -2.67 -20.37
CA LYS A 145 -0.33 -1.79 -21.18
C LYS A 145 -1.11 -1.12 -22.33
N ASP A 146 -1.98 -1.86 -23.00
CA ASP A 146 -2.82 -1.33 -24.08
C ASP A 146 -3.83 -0.26 -23.60
N LEU A 147 -4.18 -0.26 -22.32
CA LEU A 147 -5.06 0.75 -21.71
C LEU A 147 -4.32 2.01 -21.24
N VAL A 148 -2.98 2.03 -21.26
CA VAL A 148 -2.16 3.19 -20.90
C VAL A 148 -1.69 3.90 -22.18
N LYS A 149 -2.01 5.17 -22.32
CA LYS A 149 -1.64 5.96 -23.50
C LYS A 149 -0.23 6.54 -23.33
N PRO A 150 0.53 6.72 -24.43
CA PRO A 150 1.81 7.41 -24.38
C PRO A 150 1.69 8.79 -23.73
N GLY A 151 2.59 9.10 -22.79
CA GLY A 151 2.65 10.38 -22.08
C GLY A 151 1.74 10.50 -20.85
N GLU A 152 0.91 9.49 -20.54
CA GLU A 152 0.12 9.47 -19.31
C GLU A 152 1.02 9.33 -18.07
N THR A 153 0.66 10.04 -17.00
CA THR A 153 1.27 9.85 -15.68
C THR A 153 0.68 8.62 -15.00
N VAL A 154 1.49 7.62 -14.68
CA VAL A 154 1.03 6.34 -14.12
C VAL A 154 1.55 6.14 -12.70
N LEU A 155 0.64 5.84 -11.79
CA LEU A 155 0.89 5.36 -10.43
C LEU A 155 0.48 3.88 -10.35
N VAL A 156 1.31 3.02 -9.75
CA VAL A 156 1.04 1.58 -9.63
C VAL A 156 1.02 1.17 -8.16
N LEU A 157 0.05 0.34 -7.77
CA LEU A 157 -0.05 -0.31 -6.47
C LEU A 157 -0.14 -1.83 -6.67
N LEU A 158 0.69 -2.57 -5.94
CA LEU A 158 0.78 -4.02 -6.01
C LEU A 158 0.26 -4.61 -4.70
N ASP A 159 -0.94 -5.17 -4.73
CA ASP A 159 -1.69 -5.64 -3.56
C ASP A 159 -2.31 -7.05 -3.79
N SER A 160 -1.72 -7.83 -4.71
CA SER A 160 -2.27 -9.12 -5.13
C SER A 160 -1.83 -10.29 -4.24
N ASN A 161 -0.61 -10.78 -4.43
CA ASN A 161 0.02 -11.83 -3.65
C ASN A 161 1.32 -11.30 -3.08
N HIS A 162 1.41 -11.33 -1.76
CA HIS A 162 2.46 -10.64 -1.03
C HIS A 162 3.75 -11.48 -0.86
N PHE A 163 3.86 -12.65 -1.49
CA PHE A 163 5.11 -13.40 -1.49
C PHE A 163 6.14 -12.76 -2.43
N LYS A 164 7.39 -12.77 -1.97
CA LYS A 164 8.51 -12.05 -2.57
C LYS A 164 8.65 -12.28 -4.07
N ASP A 165 8.64 -13.54 -4.50
CA ASP A 165 8.82 -13.92 -5.91
C ASP A 165 7.68 -13.43 -6.80
N HIS A 166 6.45 -13.35 -6.28
CA HIS A 166 5.31 -12.82 -7.02
C HIS A 166 5.39 -11.30 -7.14
N VAL A 167 5.65 -10.62 -6.02
CA VAL A 167 5.82 -9.16 -6.01
C VAL A 167 6.97 -8.72 -6.93
N LEU A 168 8.09 -9.46 -6.96
CA LEU A 168 9.19 -9.19 -7.90
C LEU A 168 8.74 -9.26 -9.36
N LYS A 169 7.95 -10.27 -9.74
CA LYS A 169 7.42 -10.40 -11.10
C LYS A 169 6.48 -9.24 -11.45
N GLU A 170 5.65 -8.79 -10.51
CA GLU A 170 4.79 -7.62 -10.71
C GLU A 170 5.62 -6.34 -10.87
N LEU A 171 6.63 -6.13 -10.02
CA LEU A 171 7.55 -5.00 -10.11
C LEU A 171 8.23 -4.96 -11.49
N GLU A 172 8.73 -6.10 -11.97
CA GLU A 172 9.33 -6.22 -13.31
C GLU A 172 8.32 -5.95 -14.44
N ALA A 173 7.09 -6.48 -14.31
CA ALA A 173 6.06 -6.36 -15.34
C ALA A 173 5.53 -4.93 -15.51
N TYR A 174 5.33 -4.22 -14.40
CA TYR A 174 4.63 -2.93 -14.35
C TYR A 174 5.53 -1.72 -14.14
N SER A 175 6.77 -1.87 -13.63
CA SER A 175 7.72 -0.75 -13.53
C SER A 175 7.95 0.02 -14.83
N PRO A 176 7.93 -0.59 -16.05
CA PRO A 176 8.08 0.17 -17.29
C PRO A 176 6.95 1.18 -17.54
N LEU A 177 5.78 0.99 -16.94
CA LEU A 177 4.63 1.90 -17.06
C LEU A 177 4.75 3.12 -16.14
N VAL A 178 5.45 2.99 -15.01
CA VAL A 178 5.54 4.05 -13.99
C VAL A 178 6.23 5.26 -14.57
N SER A 179 5.65 6.44 -14.43
CA SER A 179 6.27 7.68 -14.93
C SER A 179 7.40 8.16 -14.01
N VAL A 180 8.40 8.86 -14.56
CA VAL A 180 9.46 9.47 -13.75
C VAL A 180 8.85 10.44 -12.73
N GLY A 181 9.28 10.35 -11.48
CA GLY A 181 8.71 11.08 -10.34
C GLY A 181 7.51 10.41 -9.67
N SER A 182 6.86 9.44 -10.34
CA SER A 182 5.77 8.63 -9.80
C SER A 182 6.29 7.39 -9.06
N TYR A 183 5.37 6.55 -8.58
CA TYR A 183 5.67 5.38 -7.76
C TYR A 183 5.10 4.08 -8.35
N ILE A 184 5.78 3.00 -8.04
CA ILE A 184 5.20 1.66 -7.91
C ILE A 184 5.28 1.27 -6.44
N ILE A 185 4.15 0.91 -5.85
CA ILE A 185 4.05 0.70 -4.40
C ILE A 185 3.78 -0.77 -4.14
N ALA A 186 4.73 -1.46 -3.52
CA ALA A 186 4.51 -2.81 -3.02
C ALA A 186 3.85 -2.72 -1.63
N THR A 187 2.57 -3.06 -1.53
CA THR A 187 1.81 -2.99 -0.27
C THR A 187 2.25 -4.11 0.70
N ASP A 188 1.70 -4.13 1.92
CA ASP A 188 1.89 -5.21 2.91
C ASP A 188 3.34 -5.52 3.34
N GLY A 189 4.26 -4.56 3.25
CA GLY A 189 5.59 -4.66 3.85
C GLY A 189 5.59 -4.97 5.36
N ILE A 190 4.48 -4.72 6.06
CA ILE A 190 4.25 -5.06 7.46
C ILE A 190 4.39 -6.56 7.77
N MET A 191 4.20 -7.46 6.78
CA MET A 191 4.34 -8.90 6.98
C MET A 191 5.62 -9.28 7.74
N LYS A 192 6.73 -8.60 7.43
CA LYS A 192 8.01 -8.81 8.13
C LYS A 192 7.96 -8.45 9.61
N MET A 193 7.28 -7.35 9.96
CA MET A 193 7.12 -6.87 11.34
C MET A 193 6.24 -7.80 12.17
N VAL A 194 5.18 -8.36 11.59
CA VAL A 194 4.21 -9.20 12.31
C VAL A 194 4.62 -10.66 12.44
N THR A 195 5.79 -11.05 11.92
CA THR A 195 6.26 -12.44 11.96
C THR A 195 6.31 -12.96 13.41
N GLY A 196 5.66 -14.11 13.65
CA GLY A 196 5.59 -14.76 14.95
C GLY A 196 4.33 -14.44 15.75
N LEU A 197 3.41 -13.63 15.22
CA LEU A 197 2.06 -13.44 15.75
C LEU A 197 1.10 -14.57 15.29
N ASP A 198 -0.06 -14.67 15.93
CA ASP A 198 -1.03 -15.79 15.81
C ASP A 198 -1.54 -16.04 14.39
N ARG A 199 -1.43 -15.05 13.50
CA ARG A 199 -1.93 -15.09 12.12
C ARG A 199 -0.84 -14.90 11.07
N THR A 200 0.35 -15.41 11.36
CA THR A 200 1.52 -15.30 10.48
C THR A 200 2.21 -16.64 10.29
N THR A 201 3.10 -16.70 9.31
CA THR A 201 3.97 -17.86 9.08
C THR A 201 5.43 -17.47 9.24
N PRO A 202 6.34 -18.40 9.59
CA PRO A 202 7.76 -18.08 9.75
C PRO A 202 8.42 -17.49 8.49
N GLU A 203 7.90 -17.81 7.31
CA GLU A 203 8.40 -17.33 6.02
C GLU A 203 8.24 -15.81 5.87
N PHE A 204 7.30 -15.17 6.59
CA PHE A 204 7.09 -13.72 6.51
C PHE A 204 8.35 -12.91 6.85
N ALA A 205 9.30 -13.48 7.62
CA ALA A 205 10.58 -12.84 7.94
C ALA A 205 11.44 -12.50 6.70
N TRP A 206 11.27 -13.22 5.59
CA TRP A 206 12.10 -13.09 4.38
C TRP A 206 11.32 -13.16 3.06
N ASN A 207 10.11 -13.70 3.08
CA ASN A 207 9.24 -13.89 1.92
C ASN A 207 8.07 -12.89 1.96
N ASN A 208 8.38 -11.62 1.72
CA ASN A 208 7.43 -10.51 1.88
C ASN A 208 7.70 -9.38 0.84
N PRO A 209 6.77 -8.42 0.70
CA PRO A 209 6.87 -7.35 -0.29
C PRO A 209 8.03 -6.38 -0.02
N LYS A 210 8.38 -6.14 1.25
CA LYS A 210 9.50 -5.27 1.62
C LYS A 210 10.83 -5.83 1.11
N ASP A 211 11.06 -7.13 1.24
CA ASP A 211 12.28 -7.78 0.75
C ASP A 211 12.27 -7.90 -0.80
N ALA A 212 11.10 -7.98 -1.45
CA ALA A 212 10.98 -7.85 -2.91
C ALA A 212 11.37 -6.45 -3.40
N ALA A 213 10.84 -5.40 -2.76
CA ALA A 213 11.15 -4.02 -3.07
C ALA A 213 12.65 -3.72 -2.96
N LEU A 214 13.29 -4.16 -1.87
CA LEU A 214 14.73 -4.03 -1.65
C LEU A 214 15.55 -4.72 -2.74
N GLU A 215 15.16 -5.94 -3.13
CA GLU A 215 15.85 -6.68 -4.19
C GLU A 215 15.67 -6.03 -5.57
N PHE A 216 14.48 -5.52 -5.87
CA PHE A 216 14.19 -4.83 -7.12
C PHE A 216 15.05 -3.58 -7.30
N VAL A 217 15.09 -2.68 -6.30
CA VAL A 217 15.87 -1.43 -6.39
C VAL A 217 17.38 -1.67 -6.37
N ALA A 218 17.84 -2.76 -5.76
CA ALA A 218 19.26 -3.14 -5.81
C ALA A 218 19.71 -3.53 -7.23
N LYS A 219 18.79 -4.01 -8.07
CA LYS A 219 19.06 -4.41 -9.46
C LYS A 219 18.64 -3.35 -10.49
N ASN A 220 17.87 -2.34 -10.09
CA ASN A 220 17.30 -1.34 -10.99
C ASN A 220 17.57 0.09 -10.50
N THR A 221 18.59 0.74 -11.09
CA THR A 221 19.05 2.08 -10.69
C THR A 221 18.15 3.23 -11.12
N ASP A 222 17.06 2.94 -11.84
CA ASP A 222 16.05 3.93 -12.21
C ASP A 222 15.02 4.12 -11.09
N PHE A 223 15.08 3.29 -10.04
CA PHE A 223 14.17 3.32 -8.91
C PHE A 223 14.90 3.40 -7.57
N VAL A 224 14.25 4.00 -6.59
CA VAL A 224 14.72 4.09 -5.20
C VAL A 224 13.54 3.90 -4.25
N ILE A 225 13.79 3.31 -3.07
CA ILE A 225 12.78 3.33 -1.99
C ILE A 225 12.81 4.73 -1.38
N GLU A 226 11.73 5.49 -1.57
CA GLU A 226 11.58 6.85 -1.05
C GLU A 226 10.13 7.03 -0.60
N PRO A 227 9.86 7.06 0.72
CA PRO A 227 8.56 7.43 1.26
C PRO A 227 8.13 8.84 0.80
N PRO A 228 6.82 9.08 0.63
CA PRO A 228 6.34 10.40 0.30
C PRO A 228 6.61 11.38 1.44
N LYS A 229 6.92 12.63 1.07
CA LYS A 229 7.10 13.71 2.04
C LYS A 229 5.75 14.10 2.63
N PHE A 230 5.73 14.45 3.91
CA PHE A 230 4.52 14.96 4.55
C PHE A 230 4.27 16.39 4.07
N PRO A 231 3.12 16.69 3.42
CA PRO A 231 2.81 18.04 2.97
C PRO A 231 2.57 19.00 4.14
N PHE A 232 2.26 18.46 5.33
CA PHE A 232 2.09 19.20 6.57
C PHE A 232 2.63 18.36 7.74
N SER A 233 3.42 18.98 8.62
CA SER A 233 3.81 18.40 9.91
C SER A 233 4.18 19.49 10.92
N GLU A 234 3.44 19.54 12.03
CA GLU A 234 3.83 20.22 13.28
C GLU A 234 4.21 19.19 14.35
N SER A 235 4.49 17.95 13.93
CA SER A 235 4.75 16.81 14.80
C SER A 235 6.25 16.58 14.98
N VAL A 236 6.62 15.99 16.12
CA VAL A 236 7.94 15.37 16.33
C VAL A 236 8.12 14.05 15.58
N VAL A 237 7.02 13.52 15.02
CA VAL A 237 6.99 12.30 14.22
C VAL A 237 7.27 12.64 12.76
N ASP A 238 8.26 11.97 12.20
CA ASP A 238 8.77 12.14 10.84
C ASP A 238 8.83 10.81 10.04
N GLU A 239 8.28 9.73 10.62
CA GLU A 239 8.13 8.41 10.00
C GLU A 239 6.66 8.04 9.86
N MET A 240 6.32 7.30 8.81
CA MET A 240 4.95 6.82 8.59
C MET A 240 4.60 5.66 9.51
N VAL A 241 3.40 5.69 10.07
CA VAL A 241 2.73 4.52 10.66
C VAL A 241 2.00 3.83 9.52
N THR A 242 2.52 2.71 9.03
CA THR A 242 2.15 2.16 7.72
C THR A 242 2.19 0.63 7.69
N TYR A 243 1.26 0.03 6.95
CA TYR A 243 1.32 -1.38 6.54
C TYR A 243 2.24 -1.59 5.33
N TRP A 244 2.55 -0.54 4.57
CA TRP A 244 3.33 -0.59 3.32
C TRP A 244 4.83 -0.29 3.54
N GLN A 245 5.39 -0.81 4.64
CA GLN A 245 6.76 -0.51 5.07
C GLN A 245 7.81 -0.84 4.01
N GLY A 246 8.55 0.18 3.54
CA GLY A 246 9.55 0.02 2.48
C GLY A 246 8.97 -0.22 1.08
N GLY A 247 7.65 -0.07 0.92
CA GLY A 247 6.93 -0.36 -0.31
C GLY A 247 6.94 0.77 -1.34
N TYR A 248 7.15 2.02 -0.93
CA TYR A 248 7.15 3.19 -1.82
C TYR A 248 8.42 3.22 -2.67
N ILE A 249 8.33 2.69 -3.89
CA ILE A 249 9.43 2.65 -4.85
C ILE A 249 9.20 3.73 -5.91
N LYS A 250 10.00 4.79 -5.84
CA LYS A 250 9.92 5.95 -6.73
C LYS A 250 10.77 5.75 -7.96
N ARG A 251 10.24 6.08 -9.14
CA ARG A 251 11.03 6.16 -10.38
C ARG A 251 11.76 7.50 -10.44
N ILE A 252 13.08 7.48 -10.57
CA ILE A 252 13.94 8.68 -10.61
C ILE A 252 14.57 8.95 -11.98
N LYS A 253 14.48 8.00 -12.93
CA LYS A 253 15.02 8.11 -14.29
C LYS A 253 14.08 7.57 -15.35
#